data_AF-A0A840XLQ6-F1
#
_entry.id   AF-A0A840XLQ6-F1
#
_cell.length_a   1.000
_cell.length_b   1.000
_cell.length_c   1.000
_cell.angle_alpha   90.00
_cell.angle_beta   90.00
_cell.angle_gamma   90.00
#
_symmetry.space_group_name_H-M   'P 1'
#
loop_
_entity.id
_entity.type
_entity.pdbx_description
1 polymer ?
#
loop_
_entity_poly.entity_id
_entity_poly.type
_entity_poly.pdbx_seq_one_letter_code
_entity_poly.pdbx_strand_id
1 'polypeptide(L)'
;MWNRVLGHLAARRGWRLWVTAAGLGALAALALPPVHAVPVLLLAVPGLLAMVGAAPGWKRAFWIGFAWGWGHFAAGLYWITHAILTEVERFWWLVPIAVPALALPLAVFAAGPAALAWKAREGWPRVLVFAGAWVGFELLRGVVLTGFPWNLMGTVWAFGALPVQAAAWIGVHGLSLATVLVAASPMLGRRAMLGAGAALAGFAAFGAARLWPAEPPPQPVGLLIVQGNIAQELKWREDQRAAILHRYVEGTREAALAALRELPEGHRLVVIWPESAVPFLLADDPAVRSLVAGALPQGAMLLAGTVRAEFGPDGRARRVFNSLVALDAAGEVRGVADKVHLVPFGEYMPLSGLVPIRLVPGGMDFTPGTELQPIRADTLPPFGALICYEVIFPAKVVPPERPAWLVNVTNDAWFGISAGPWQHLAAARLRAVEEGLPLARAAQTGISAVFDARGRLVSRTGLGETAVLLAPLPAAREATAFAHLGLWIPGTLCGVIFALGWWRRRR
;
A
#
# COMPACT_ATOMS: atom_id res chain seq x y z
N MET A 1 29.36 11.68 -20.63
CA MET A 1 28.01 11.26 -21.07
C MET A 1 26.91 12.08 -20.39
N TRP A 2 26.76 12.02 -19.06
CA TRP A 2 25.71 12.72 -18.30
C TRP A 2 25.58 14.21 -18.60
N ASN A 3 26.67 14.98 -18.62
CA ASN A 3 26.61 16.42 -18.92
C ASN A 3 25.96 16.74 -20.29
N ARG A 4 26.18 15.91 -21.31
CA ARG A 4 25.56 16.10 -22.64
C ARG A 4 24.06 15.83 -22.59
N VAL A 5 23.66 14.72 -21.96
CA VAL A 5 22.25 14.33 -21.80
C VAL A 5 21.48 15.41 -21.02
N LEU A 6 22.03 15.81 -19.87
CA LEU A 6 21.40 16.81 -18.99
C LEU A 6 21.36 18.18 -19.64
N GLY A 7 22.40 18.58 -20.37
CA GLY A 7 22.40 19.80 -21.19
C GLY A 7 21.31 19.79 -22.26
N HIS A 8 21.10 18.65 -22.92
CA HIS A 8 20.04 18.50 -23.92
C HIS A 8 18.63 18.60 -23.32
N LEU A 9 18.43 18.02 -22.12
CA LEU A 9 17.17 18.12 -21.37
C LEU A 9 16.92 19.56 -20.88
N ALA A 10 17.94 20.22 -20.34
CA ALA A 10 17.90 21.61 -19.90
C ALA A 10 17.61 22.60 -21.05
N ALA A 11 18.01 22.27 -22.28
CA ALA A 11 17.79 23.10 -23.46
C ALA A 11 16.38 22.97 -24.07
N ARG A 12 15.51 22.08 -23.57
CA ARG A 12 14.14 21.93 -24.10
C ARG A 12 13.33 23.21 -23.89
N ARG A 13 12.53 23.58 -24.90
CA ARG A 13 11.66 24.77 -24.92
C ARG A 13 10.30 24.42 -25.53
N GLY A 14 9.33 25.32 -25.39
CA GLY A 14 7.97 25.16 -25.94
C GLY A 14 7.29 23.87 -25.46
N TRP A 15 6.51 23.24 -26.35
CA TRP A 15 5.79 21.99 -26.05
C TRP A 15 6.72 20.80 -25.74
N ARG A 16 7.92 20.77 -26.35
CA ARG A 16 8.91 19.69 -26.14
C ARG A 16 9.35 19.62 -24.69
N LEU A 17 9.44 20.76 -23.99
CA LEU A 17 9.74 20.80 -22.56
C LEU A 17 8.71 20.00 -21.75
N TRP A 18 7.42 20.25 -22.00
CA TRP A 18 6.33 19.66 -21.23
C TRP A 18 6.19 18.17 -21.51
N VAL A 19 6.24 17.76 -22.77
CA VAL A 19 6.23 16.35 -23.16
C VAL A 19 7.44 15.61 -22.58
N THR A 20 8.62 16.22 -22.60
CA THR A 20 9.83 15.61 -21.99
C THR A 20 9.67 15.48 -20.47
N ALA A 21 9.15 16.50 -19.79
CA ALA A 21 8.94 16.45 -18.34
C ALA A 21 7.96 15.32 -17.96
N ALA A 22 6.79 15.28 -18.61
CA ALA A 22 5.80 14.22 -18.40
C ALA A 22 6.35 12.84 -18.76
N GLY A 23 7.08 12.73 -19.88
CA GLY A 23 7.73 11.48 -20.28
C GLY A 23 8.76 10.98 -19.27
N LEU A 24 9.57 11.86 -18.67
CA LEU A 24 10.50 11.48 -17.60
C LEU A 24 9.76 11.04 -16.33
N GLY A 25 8.62 11.66 -16.01
CA GLY A 25 7.76 11.23 -14.91
C GLY A 25 7.18 9.83 -15.16
N ALA A 26 6.64 9.61 -16.35
CA ALA A 26 6.12 8.30 -16.77
C ALA A 26 7.22 7.23 -16.76
N LEU A 27 8.43 7.58 -17.22
CA LEU A 27 9.60 6.72 -17.13
C LEU A 27 9.94 6.37 -15.67
N ALA A 28 9.86 7.33 -14.75
CA ALA A 28 10.09 7.09 -13.33
C ALA A 28 9.07 6.10 -12.72
N ALA A 29 7.85 6.04 -13.27
CA ALA A 29 6.84 5.07 -12.82
C ALA A 29 7.26 3.61 -13.10
N LEU A 30 8.15 3.35 -14.07
CA LEU A 30 8.70 2.00 -14.30
C LEU A 30 9.58 1.49 -13.15
N ALA A 31 10.03 2.38 -12.23
CA ALA A 31 10.72 1.95 -11.01
C ALA A 31 9.78 1.30 -9.99
N LEU A 32 8.47 1.55 -10.09
CA LEU A 32 7.47 1.00 -9.18
C LEU A 32 7.21 -0.48 -9.46
N PRO A 33 6.63 -1.22 -8.51
CA PRO A 33 6.11 -2.55 -8.77
C PRO A 33 5.08 -2.55 -9.92
N PRO A 34 5.03 -3.62 -10.74
CA PRO A 34 5.84 -4.84 -10.67
C PRO A 34 7.17 -4.76 -11.45
N VAL A 35 7.45 -3.65 -12.13
CA VAL A 35 8.55 -3.56 -13.10
C VAL A 35 9.91 -3.41 -12.41
N HIS A 36 9.98 -2.64 -11.33
CA HIS A 36 11.20 -2.46 -10.52
C HIS A 36 12.43 -2.01 -11.34
N ALA A 37 12.24 -1.23 -12.41
CA ALA A 37 13.32 -0.66 -13.19
C ALA A 37 13.97 0.54 -12.47
N VAL A 38 14.38 0.37 -11.20
CA VAL A 38 14.95 1.41 -10.33
C VAL A 38 16.05 2.27 -11.00
N PRO A 39 16.95 1.72 -11.84
CA PRO A 39 17.97 2.52 -12.52
C PRO A 39 17.43 3.65 -13.41
N VAL A 40 16.18 3.58 -13.89
CA VAL A 40 15.59 4.66 -14.69
C VAL A 40 15.50 5.98 -13.92
N LEU A 41 15.49 5.93 -12.58
CA LEU A 41 15.51 7.11 -11.71
C LEU A 41 16.82 7.90 -11.85
N LEU A 42 17.93 7.25 -12.21
CA LEU A 42 19.23 7.91 -12.50
C LEU A 42 19.18 8.77 -13.77
N LEU A 43 18.12 8.69 -14.57
CA LEU A 43 17.84 9.61 -15.66
C LEU A 43 16.67 10.55 -15.33
N ALA A 44 15.56 10.01 -14.81
CA ALA A 44 14.33 10.75 -14.60
C ALA A 44 14.47 11.88 -13.57
N VAL A 45 15.10 11.62 -12.43
CA VAL A 45 15.30 12.62 -11.36
C VAL A 45 16.31 13.71 -11.75
N PRO A 46 17.53 13.38 -12.22
CA PRO A 46 18.47 14.41 -12.63
C PRO A 46 18.01 15.15 -13.90
N GLY A 47 17.24 14.49 -14.78
CA GLY A 47 16.58 15.14 -15.91
C GLY A 47 15.59 16.21 -15.48
N LEU A 48 14.72 15.91 -14.50
CA LEU A 48 13.84 16.90 -13.87
C LEU A 48 14.65 18.06 -13.27
N LEU A 49 15.68 17.77 -12.47
CA LEU A 49 16.50 18.80 -11.82
C LEU A 49 17.28 19.67 -12.81
N ALA A 50 17.74 19.13 -13.94
CA ALA A 50 18.36 19.89 -15.01
C ALA A 50 17.37 20.87 -15.68
N MET A 51 16.15 20.40 -15.96
CA MET A 51 15.09 21.23 -16.53
C MET A 51 14.62 22.31 -15.55
N VAL A 52 14.52 21.96 -14.26
CA VAL A 52 14.25 22.90 -13.17
C VAL A 52 15.34 23.96 -13.10
N GLY A 53 16.62 23.58 -13.08
CA GLY A 53 17.74 24.52 -12.99
C GLY A 53 17.79 25.51 -14.15
N ALA A 54 17.41 25.09 -15.36
CA ALA A 54 17.35 25.94 -16.54
C ALA A 54 16.07 26.79 -16.65
N ALA A 55 15.14 26.67 -15.71
CA ALA A 55 13.90 27.42 -15.73
C ALA A 55 14.15 28.91 -15.41
N PRO A 56 13.50 29.86 -16.10
CA PRO A 56 13.69 31.31 -15.88
C PRO A 56 13.13 31.81 -14.53
N GLY A 57 12.35 30.99 -13.83
CA GLY A 57 11.63 31.40 -12.61
C GLY A 57 11.06 30.20 -11.86
N TRP A 58 10.84 30.35 -10.55
CA TRP A 58 10.23 29.31 -9.71
C TRP A 58 8.85 28.88 -10.22
N LYS A 59 8.06 29.78 -10.81
CA LYS A 59 6.76 29.45 -11.41
C LYS A 59 6.90 28.48 -12.58
N ARG A 60 7.94 28.64 -13.40
CA ARG A 60 8.21 27.71 -14.51
C ARG A 60 8.73 26.37 -13.97
N ALA A 61 9.59 26.39 -12.96
CA ALA A 61 10.04 25.17 -12.27
C ALA A 61 8.89 24.39 -11.63
N PHE A 62 7.93 25.09 -11.01
CA PHE A 62 6.69 24.51 -10.49
C PHE A 62 5.96 23.74 -11.59
N TRP A 63 5.68 24.37 -12.73
CA TRP A 63 4.98 23.72 -13.83
C TRP A 63 5.79 22.59 -14.50
N ILE A 64 7.13 22.65 -14.47
CA ILE A 64 7.98 21.53 -14.93
C ILE A 64 7.82 20.33 -13.98
N GLY A 65 7.89 20.57 -12.67
CA GLY A 65 7.63 19.54 -11.66
C GLY A 65 6.19 19.01 -11.73
N PHE A 66 5.22 19.88 -12.04
CA PHE A 66 3.83 19.50 -12.27
C PHE A 66 3.71 18.57 -13.49
N ALA A 67 4.26 18.93 -14.64
CA ALA A 67 4.22 18.09 -15.83
C ALA A 67 4.89 16.73 -15.58
N TRP A 68 6.03 16.72 -14.88
CA TRP A 68 6.69 15.49 -14.45
C TRP A 68 5.83 14.66 -13.50
N GLY A 69 5.26 15.28 -12.47
CA GLY A 69 4.40 14.60 -11.50
C GLY A 69 3.16 14.02 -12.16
N TRP A 70 2.55 14.77 -13.07
CA TRP A 70 1.39 14.32 -13.84
C TRP A 70 1.71 13.06 -14.65
N GLY A 71 2.84 13.03 -15.37
CA GLY A 71 3.28 11.84 -16.09
C GLY A 71 3.57 10.64 -15.16
N HIS A 72 4.19 10.90 -14.00
CA HIS A 72 4.48 9.87 -13.01
C HIS A 72 3.21 9.25 -12.42
N PHE A 73 2.26 10.06 -11.98
CA PHE A 73 1.01 9.56 -11.40
C PHE A 73 0.07 8.98 -12.45
N ALA A 74 -0.01 9.56 -13.65
CA ALA A 74 -0.84 9.00 -14.73
C ALA A 74 -0.34 7.60 -15.15
N ALA A 75 0.97 7.42 -15.32
CA ALA A 75 1.55 6.13 -15.65
C ALA A 75 1.56 5.17 -14.45
N GLY A 76 1.80 5.65 -13.23
CA GLY A 76 1.89 4.82 -12.03
C GLY A 76 0.54 4.35 -11.48
N LEU A 77 -0.55 5.06 -11.82
CA LEU A 77 -1.92 4.81 -11.33
C LEU A 77 -2.91 4.51 -12.45
N TYR A 78 -2.44 4.18 -13.66
CA TYR A 78 -3.29 3.82 -14.81
C TYR A 78 -4.32 2.73 -14.45
N TRP A 79 -3.95 1.84 -13.53
CA TRP A 79 -4.78 0.72 -13.09
C TRP A 79 -6.06 1.16 -12.36
N ILE A 80 -6.16 2.40 -11.87
CA ILE A 80 -7.41 2.92 -11.27
C ILE A 80 -8.55 2.91 -12.29
N THR A 81 -8.25 2.97 -13.58
CA THR A 81 -9.23 2.80 -14.65
C THR A 81 -9.96 1.45 -14.55
N HIS A 82 -9.35 0.39 -14.01
CA HIS A 82 -10.04 -0.90 -13.82
C HIS A 82 -11.25 -0.81 -12.90
N ALA A 83 -11.22 0.06 -11.88
CA ALA A 83 -12.38 0.26 -11.00
C ALA A 83 -13.56 0.91 -11.74
N ILE A 84 -13.30 1.68 -12.80
CA ILE A 84 -14.34 2.28 -13.64
C ILE A 84 -14.89 1.26 -14.62
N LEU A 85 -14.05 0.33 -15.07
CA LEU A 85 -14.43 -0.72 -16.02
C LEU A 85 -15.45 -1.72 -15.42
N THR A 86 -15.55 -1.85 -14.09
CA THR A 86 -16.56 -2.71 -13.45
C THR A 86 -17.99 -2.22 -13.67
N GLU A 87 -18.18 -0.92 -13.96
CA GLU A 87 -19.46 -0.30 -14.31
C GLU A 87 -19.34 0.45 -15.65
N VAL A 88 -18.61 -0.13 -16.61
CA VAL A 88 -18.29 0.52 -17.90
C VAL A 88 -19.55 0.96 -18.67
N GLU A 89 -20.65 0.21 -18.60
CA GLU A 89 -21.91 0.57 -19.27
C GLU A 89 -22.40 1.97 -18.86
N ARG A 90 -22.15 2.35 -17.60
CA ARG A 90 -22.52 3.64 -17.03
C ARG A 90 -21.42 4.70 -17.15
N PHE A 91 -20.16 4.28 -17.03
CA PHE A 91 -19.02 5.20 -16.86
C PHE A 91 -17.95 5.11 -17.96
N TRP A 92 -18.24 4.52 -19.12
CA TRP A 92 -17.28 4.38 -20.24
C TRP A 92 -16.58 5.70 -20.60
N TRP A 93 -17.29 6.83 -20.54
CA TRP A 93 -16.76 8.15 -20.90
C TRP A 93 -15.75 8.68 -19.87
N LEU A 94 -15.75 8.18 -18.62
CA LEU A 94 -14.72 8.50 -17.62
C LEU A 94 -13.38 7.82 -17.90
N VAL A 95 -13.37 6.69 -18.61
CA VAL A 95 -12.18 5.83 -18.81
C VAL A 95 -10.94 6.61 -19.26
N PRO A 96 -10.99 7.46 -20.32
CA PRO A 96 -9.82 8.22 -20.75
C PRO A 96 -9.52 9.44 -19.88
N ILE A 97 -10.42 9.85 -18.98
CA ILE A 97 -10.36 11.12 -18.24
C ILE A 97 -9.93 10.91 -16.79
N ALA A 98 -10.42 9.87 -16.12
CA ALA A 98 -10.36 9.75 -14.68
C ALA A 98 -8.93 9.71 -14.12
N VAL A 99 -8.05 8.88 -14.69
CA VAL A 99 -6.65 8.83 -14.24
C VAL A 99 -5.89 10.10 -14.58
N PRO A 100 -5.92 10.63 -15.82
CA PRO A 100 -5.35 11.93 -16.14
C PRO A 100 -5.83 13.07 -15.22
N ALA A 101 -7.12 13.08 -14.87
CA ALA A 101 -7.71 14.07 -13.97
C ALA A 101 -7.24 13.88 -12.53
N LEU A 102 -7.20 12.64 -12.02
CA LEU A 102 -6.68 12.31 -10.69
C LEU A 102 -5.18 12.64 -10.56
N ALA A 103 -4.42 12.49 -11.64
CA ALA A 103 -3.01 12.83 -11.67
C ALA A 103 -2.75 14.35 -11.55
N LEU A 104 -3.72 15.23 -11.87
CA LEU A 104 -3.57 16.69 -11.76
C LEU A 104 -3.36 17.17 -10.31
N PRO A 105 -4.24 16.88 -9.34
CA PRO A 105 -3.99 17.27 -7.95
C PRO A 105 -2.75 16.56 -7.38
N LEU A 106 -2.47 15.32 -7.78
CA LEU A 106 -1.29 14.60 -7.32
C LEU A 106 0.03 15.21 -7.85
N ALA A 107 0.02 15.76 -9.06
CA ALA A 107 1.17 16.42 -9.66
C ALA A 107 1.70 17.60 -8.84
N VAL A 108 0.85 18.24 -8.02
CA VAL A 108 1.25 19.33 -7.12
C VAL A 108 2.31 18.86 -6.12
N PHE A 109 2.28 17.59 -5.70
CA PHE A 109 3.25 17.03 -4.77
C PHE A 109 4.66 16.86 -5.37
N ALA A 110 4.79 16.85 -6.71
CA ALA A 110 6.08 16.96 -7.40
C ALA A 110 6.43 18.41 -7.78
N ALA A 111 5.41 19.24 -8.06
CA ALA A 111 5.57 20.65 -8.41
C ALA A 111 6.16 21.50 -7.27
N GLY A 112 5.73 21.26 -6.03
CA GLY A 112 6.25 21.92 -4.83
C GLY A 112 7.76 21.73 -4.62
N PRO A 113 8.26 20.48 -4.54
CA PRO A 113 9.68 20.19 -4.47
C PRO A 113 10.50 20.82 -5.60
N ALA A 114 9.99 20.78 -6.84
CA ALA A 114 10.65 21.41 -8.00
C ALA A 114 10.77 22.94 -7.84
N ALA A 115 9.71 23.61 -7.38
CA ALA A 115 9.71 25.06 -7.14
C ALA A 115 10.68 25.45 -6.01
N LEU A 116 10.72 24.66 -4.92
CA LEU A 116 11.64 24.87 -3.81
C LEU A 116 13.09 24.64 -4.21
N ALA A 117 13.36 23.58 -4.98
CA ALA A 117 14.69 23.26 -5.51
C ALA A 117 15.22 24.35 -6.46
N TRP A 118 14.34 24.99 -7.25
CA TRP A 118 14.74 26.12 -8.09
C TRP A 118 15.27 27.31 -7.29
N LYS A 119 14.62 27.62 -6.16
CA LYS A 119 15.02 28.72 -5.27
C LYS A 119 16.37 28.45 -4.58
N ALA A 120 16.80 27.19 -4.52
CA ALA A 120 18.07 26.79 -3.93
C ALA A 120 19.24 27.00 -4.91
N ARG A 121 20.43 27.21 -4.35
CA ARG A 121 21.67 27.35 -5.13
C ARG A 121 21.96 26.06 -5.90
N GLU A 122 22.52 26.22 -7.09
CA GLU A 122 22.95 25.13 -7.96
C GLU A 122 23.94 24.15 -7.27
N GLY A 123 23.96 22.91 -7.75
CA GLY A 123 24.80 21.83 -7.22
C GLY A 123 24.14 21.07 -6.07
N TRP A 124 24.95 20.64 -5.10
CA TRP A 124 24.49 19.84 -3.97
C TRP A 124 23.38 20.48 -3.12
N PRO A 125 23.32 21.82 -2.90
CA PRO A 125 22.27 22.41 -2.09
C PRO A 125 20.88 22.18 -2.72
N ARG A 126 20.75 22.38 -4.04
CA ARG A 126 19.52 22.08 -4.80
C ARG A 126 19.08 20.63 -4.67
N VAL A 127 20.02 19.67 -4.71
CA VAL A 127 19.70 18.24 -4.54
C VAL A 127 19.16 17.96 -3.13
N LEU A 128 19.77 18.53 -2.09
CA LEU A 128 19.29 18.35 -0.72
C LEU A 128 17.92 19.01 -0.50
N VAL A 129 17.72 20.23 -0.98
CA VAL A 129 16.42 20.91 -0.92
C VAL A 129 15.37 20.09 -1.65
N PHE A 130 15.67 19.58 -2.85
CA PHE A 130 14.73 18.74 -3.59
C PHE A 130 14.38 17.45 -2.84
N ALA A 131 15.38 16.72 -2.33
CA ALA A 131 15.16 15.45 -1.64
C ALA A 131 14.39 15.62 -0.32
N GLY A 132 14.77 16.62 0.49
CA GLY A 132 14.05 16.94 1.72
C GLY A 132 12.62 17.43 1.46
N ALA A 133 12.43 18.29 0.46
CA ALA A 133 11.09 18.72 0.05
C ALA A 133 10.26 17.57 -0.52
N TRP A 134 10.84 16.67 -1.31
CA TRP A 134 10.15 15.52 -1.88
C TRP A 134 9.48 14.70 -0.78
N VAL A 135 10.23 14.33 0.25
CA VAL A 135 9.70 13.55 1.38
C VAL A 135 8.72 14.37 2.21
N GLY A 136 8.96 15.66 2.42
CA GLY A 136 7.98 16.54 3.07
C GLY A 136 6.64 16.59 2.33
N PHE A 137 6.66 16.60 1.00
CA PHE A 137 5.45 16.54 0.17
C PHE A 137 4.84 15.13 0.09
N GLU A 138 5.63 14.05 0.19
CA GLU A 138 5.09 12.69 0.39
C GLU A 138 4.34 12.56 1.71
N LEU A 139 4.91 13.08 2.82
CA LEU A 139 4.24 13.12 4.12
C LEU A 139 2.95 13.95 4.05
N LEU A 140 3.00 15.12 3.41
CA LEU A 140 1.82 15.96 3.19
C LEU A 140 0.74 15.24 2.37
N ARG A 141 1.14 14.49 1.34
CA ARG A 141 0.24 13.69 0.50
C ARG A 141 -0.44 12.57 1.29
N GLY A 142 0.18 12.08 2.36
CA GLY A 142 -0.41 11.10 3.27
C GLY A 142 -1.48 11.64 4.21
N VAL A 143 -1.71 12.96 4.25
CA VAL A 143 -2.68 13.59 5.17
C VAL A 143 -3.70 14.52 4.50
N VAL A 144 -3.32 15.22 3.41
CA VAL A 144 -4.22 16.15 2.70
C VAL A 144 -5.38 15.39 2.06
N LEU A 145 -6.61 15.88 2.25
CA LEU A 145 -7.85 15.29 1.70
C LEU A 145 -7.97 13.80 2.02
N THR A 146 -7.85 13.43 3.30
CA THR A 146 -7.77 12.06 3.87
C THR A 146 -6.44 11.33 3.63
N GLY A 147 -5.71 11.70 2.59
CA GLY A 147 -4.39 11.19 2.29
C GLY A 147 -4.39 10.06 1.27
N PHE A 148 -3.36 10.06 0.42
CA PHE A 148 -3.14 9.05 -0.60
C PHE A 148 -1.65 8.70 -0.69
N PRO A 149 -1.07 8.00 0.31
CA PRO A 149 0.36 7.66 0.34
C PRO A 149 0.72 6.48 -0.58
N TRP A 150 0.14 6.43 -1.77
CA TRP A 150 0.40 5.39 -2.78
C TRP A 150 1.67 5.71 -3.58
N ASN A 151 2.43 4.71 -4.05
CA ASN A 151 3.66 4.93 -4.85
C ASN A 151 4.65 5.92 -4.20
N LEU A 152 4.95 5.75 -2.91
CA LEU A 152 6.06 6.46 -2.28
C LEU A 152 7.39 6.03 -2.92
N MET A 153 8.34 6.93 -3.10
CA MET A 153 9.59 6.61 -3.81
C MET A 153 10.41 5.49 -3.14
N GLY A 154 10.20 5.24 -1.84
CA GLY A 154 10.78 4.12 -1.12
C GLY A 154 10.22 2.74 -1.49
N THR A 155 9.01 2.64 -2.07
CA THR A 155 8.39 1.35 -2.42
C THR A 155 9.05 0.67 -3.61
N VAL A 156 9.84 1.40 -4.40
CA VAL A 156 10.59 0.85 -5.56
C VAL A 156 11.53 -0.30 -5.15
N TRP A 157 11.96 -0.31 -3.89
CA TRP A 157 12.84 -1.32 -3.29
C TRP A 157 12.12 -2.60 -2.85
N ALA A 158 10.78 -2.64 -2.83
CA ALA A 158 10.01 -3.74 -2.25
C ALA A 158 10.03 -5.06 -3.04
N PHE A 159 10.88 -5.19 -4.07
CA PHE A 159 11.09 -6.44 -4.81
C PHE A 159 11.73 -7.55 -3.95
N GLY A 160 12.41 -7.20 -2.85
CA GLY A 160 13.06 -8.16 -1.95
C GLY A 160 13.07 -7.69 -0.50
N ALA A 161 13.38 -8.60 0.44
CA ALA A 161 13.49 -8.25 1.86
C ALA A 161 14.76 -7.43 2.13
N LEU A 162 15.88 -7.80 1.51
CA LEU A 162 17.20 -7.16 1.70
C LEU A 162 17.18 -5.63 1.50
N PRO A 163 16.68 -5.08 0.37
CA PRO A 163 16.75 -3.64 0.12
C PRO A 163 15.81 -2.78 0.99
N VAL A 164 14.79 -3.38 1.63
CA VAL A 164 13.82 -2.63 2.45
C VAL A 164 14.18 -2.57 3.93
N GLN A 165 15.24 -3.26 4.38
CA GLN A 165 15.53 -3.41 5.82
C GLN A 165 15.73 -2.10 6.57
N ALA A 166 16.21 -1.04 5.92
CA ALA A 166 16.32 0.27 6.55
C ALA A 166 14.96 0.89 6.90
N ALA A 167 13.85 0.46 6.29
CA ALA A 167 12.51 0.91 6.67
C ALA A 167 12.19 0.62 8.15
N ALA A 168 12.79 -0.42 8.74
CA ALA A 168 12.66 -0.69 10.16
C ALA A 168 13.21 0.45 11.04
N TRP A 169 14.08 1.30 10.51
CA TRP A 169 14.64 2.43 11.26
C TRP A 169 14.12 3.77 10.78
N ILE A 170 13.98 3.96 9.47
CA ILE A 170 13.67 5.27 8.88
C ILE A 170 12.31 5.31 8.16
N GLY A 171 11.58 4.20 8.15
CA GLY A 171 10.34 4.03 7.40
C GLY A 171 10.51 4.09 5.89
N VAL A 172 9.43 3.83 5.16
CA VAL A 172 9.38 3.97 3.70
C VAL A 172 9.68 5.39 3.23
N HIS A 173 9.36 6.41 4.04
CA HIS A 173 9.66 7.82 3.73
C HIS A 173 11.15 8.14 3.85
N GLY A 174 11.85 7.54 4.83
CA GLY A 174 13.31 7.62 4.89
C GLY A 174 13.97 6.87 3.74
N LEU A 175 13.40 5.74 3.31
CA LEU A 175 13.81 5.08 2.07
C LEU A 175 13.58 5.99 0.85
N SER A 176 12.44 6.69 0.74
CA SER A 176 12.21 7.69 -0.31
C SER A 176 13.31 8.75 -0.33
N LEU A 177 13.72 9.25 0.83
CA LEU A 177 14.81 10.24 0.96
C LEU A 177 16.11 9.70 0.37
N ALA A 178 16.49 8.48 0.77
CA ALA A 178 17.69 7.81 0.27
C ALA A 178 17.60 7.56 -1.24
N THR A 179 16.45 7.11 -1.74
CA THR A 179 16.21 6.87 -3.17
C THR A 179 16.42 8.15 -3.97
N VAL A 180 15.83 9.27 -3.56
CA VAL A 180 15.93 10.54 -4.30
C VAL A 180 17.36 11.08 -4.29
N LEU A 181 18.08 10.97 -3.16
CA LEU A 181 19.48 11.39 -3.06
C LEU A 181 20.39 10.55 -3.97
N VAL A 182 20.21 9.22 -3.97
CA VAL A 182 20.94 8.30 -4.87
C VAL A 182 20.62 8.60 -6.32
N ALA A 183 19.34 8.75 -6.66
CA ALA A 183 18.87 9.03 -8.01
C ALA A 183 19.39 10.37 -8.55
N ALA A 184 19.52 11.39 -7.69
CA ALA A 184 20.03 12.71 -8.06
C ALA A 184 21.56 12.78 -8.16
N SER A 185 22.30 11.75 -7.73
CA SER A 185 23.78 11.75 -7.73
C SER A 185 24.45 12.09 -9.08
N PRO A 186 23.88 11.77 -10.27
CA PRO A 186 24.46 12.21 -11.54
C PRO A 186 24.53 13.73 -11.70
N MET A 187 23.70 14.52 -10.99
CA MET A 187 23.79 15.99 -10.96
C MET A 187 25.07 16.50 -10.32
N LEU A 188 25.70 15.70 -9.47
CA LEU A 188 26.83 16.10 -8.63
C LEU A 188 28.15 15.50 -9.13
N GLY A 189 28.11 14.75 -10.23
CA GLY A 189 29.27 14.18 -10.89
C GLY A 189 29.75 12.84 -10.30
N ARG A 190 30.87 12.34 -10.84
CA ARG A 190 31.36 10.97 -10.59
C ARG A 190 31.59 10.64 -9.11
N ARG A 191 32.11 11.59 -8.33
CA ARG A 191 32.37 11.37 -6.89
C ARG A 191 31.08 11.11 -6.11
N ALA A 192 30.02 11.85 -6.40
CA ALA A 192 28.72 11.64 -5.77
C ALA A 192 28.08 10.33 -6.22
N MET A 193 28.23 9.93 -7.48
CA MET A 193 27.76 8.62 -7.96
C MET A 193 28.48 7.46 -7.25
N LEU A 194 29.81 7.56 -7.05
CA LEU A 194 30.55 6.58 -6.26
C LEU A 194 30.08 6.55 -4.80
N GLY A 195 29.83 7.72 -4.20
CA GLY A 195 29.24 7.83 -2.86
C GLY A 195 27.84 7.22 -2.78
N ALA A 196 27.00 7.41 -3.80
CA ALA A 196 25.69 6.77 -3.89
C ALA A 196 25.79 5.25 -4.02
N GLY A 197 26.75 4.74 -4.82
CA GLY A 197 27.04 3.32 -4.89
C GLY A 197 27.51 2.74 -3.55
N ALA A 198 28.39 3.45 -2.85
CA ALA A 198 28.83 3.06 -1.50
C ALA A 198 27.69 3.10 -0.48
N ALA A 199 26.79 4.09 -0.57
CA ALA A 199 25.60 4.16 0.29
C ALA A 199 24.66 2.98 0.02
N LEU A 200 24.39 2.64 -1.25
CA LEU A 200 23.60 1.44 -1.60
C LEU A 200 24.25 0.15 -1.09
N ALA A 201 25.57 0.02 -1.22
CA ALA A 201 26.32 -1.11 -0.65
C ALA A 201 26.21 -1.16 0.88
N GLY A 202 26.24 0.00 1.55
CA GLY A 202 25.99 0.13 2.98
C GLY A 202 24.57 -0.29 3.39
N PHE A 203 23.55 0.14 2.65
CA PHE A 203 22.15 -0.30 2.86
C PHE A 203 22.01 -1.81 2.64
N ALA A 204 22.67 -2.36 1.62
CA ALA A 204 22.68 -3.80 1.36
C ALA A 204 23.39 -4.58 2.47
N ALA A 205 24.55 -4.10 2.95
CA ALA A 205 25.28 -4.70 4.06
C ALA A 205 24.48 -4.63 5.37
N PHE A 206 23.84 -3.49 5.65
CA PHE A 206 22.92 -3.34 6.77
C PHE A 206 21.75 -4.33 6.66
N GLY A 207 21.14 -4.43 5.47
CA GLY A 207 20.06 -5.37 5.24
C GLY A 207 20.47 -6.83 5.40
N ALA A 208 21.66 -7.20 4.89
CA ALA A 208 22.24 -8.52 5.08
C ALA A 208 22.49 -8.80 6.56
N ALA A 209 23.06 -7.86 7.31
CA ALA A 209 23.28 -8.00 8.75
C ALA A 209 21.96 -8.14 9.54
N ARG A 210 20.92 -7.38 9.17
CA ARG A 210 19.59 -7.49 9.80
C ARG A 210 18.92 -8.83 9.53
N LEU A 211 19.15 -9.39 8.35
CA LEU A 211 18.60 -10.68 7.92
C LEU A 211 19.47 -11.86 8.36
N TRP A 212 20.74 -11.67 8.70
CA TRP A 212 21.67 -12.74 9.03
C TRP A 212 21.20 -13.66 10.18
N PRO A 213 20.69 -13.14 11.32
CA PRO A 213 20.23 -14.01 12.41
C PRO A 213 19.04 -14.84 11.97
N ALA A 214 19.01 -16.11 12.39
CA ALA A 214 17.88 -17.01 12.17
C ALA A 214 16.56 -16.39 12.66
N GLU A 215 15.47 -16.76 11.99
CA GLU A 215 14.13 -16.41 12.48
C GLU A 215 13.80 -17.26 13.72
N PRO A 216 13.10 -16.69 14.71
CA PRO A 216 12.55 -17.47 15.79
C PRO A 216 11.60 -18.53 15.22
N PRO A 217 11.39 -19.65 15.92
CA PRO A 217 10.41 -20.63 15.50
C PRO A 217 9.04 -19.96 15.32
N PRO A 218 8.27 -20.35 14.30
CA PRO A 218 6.93 -19.82 14.10
C PRO A 218 6.03 -20.13 15.30
N GLN A 219 4.96 -19.35 15.44
CA GLN A 219 3.94 -19.62 16.44
C GLN A 219 3.19 -20.90 16.07
N PRO A 220 2.60 -21.64 17.04
CA PRO A 220 1.87 -22.88 16.80
C PRO A 220 0.49 -22.62 16.17
N VAL A 221 0.47 -21.88 15.07
CA VAL A 221 -0.71 -21.44 14.32
C VAL A 221 -0.45 -21.61 12.83
N GLY A 222 -1.29 -22.40 12.16
CA GLY A 222 -1.34 -22.52 10.71
C GLY A 222 -2.30 -21.49 10.12
N LEU A 223 -1.84 -20.74 9.13
CA LEU A 223 -2.63 -19.75 8.38
C LEU A 223 -3.07 -20.38 7.06
N LEU A 224 -4.37 -20.57 6.89
CA LEU A 224 -5.00 -21.05 5.66
C LEU A 224 -5.74 -19.90 4.97
N ILE A 225 -5.13 -19.33 3.95
CA ILE A 225 -5.69 -18.21 3.21
C ILE A 225 -6.46 -18.72 1.99
N VAL A 226 -7.75 -18.39 1.89
CA VAL A 226 -8.61 -18.82 0.78
C VAL A 226 -8.78 -17.69 -0.22
N GLN A 227 -8.28 -17.87 -1.44
CA GLN A 227 -8.37 -16.90 -2.53
C GLN A 227 -9.46 -17.33 -3.53
N GLY A 228 -10.64 -16.71 -3.42
CA GLY A 228 -11.83 -17.11 -4.20
C GLY A 228 -11.79 -16.72 -5.67
N ASN A 229 -11.01 -15.69 -6.05
CA ASN A 229 -10.94 -15.14 -7.41
C ASN A 229 -12.31 -14.76 -8.01
N ILE A 230 -13.14 -14.10 -7.20
CA ILE A 230 -14.48 -13.70 -7.61
C ILE A 230 -14.43 -12.31 -8.22
N ALA A 231 -14.84 -12.19 -9.48
CA ALA A 231 -14.90 -10.93 -10.20
C ALA A 231 -15.85 -9.93 -9.52
N GLN A 232 -15.52 -8.63 -9.60
CA GLN A 232 -16.25 -7.61 -8.86
C GLN A 232 -17.70 -7.45 -9.33
N GLU A 233 -17.97 -7.68 -10.62
CA GLU A 233 -19.31 -7.55 -11.21
C GLU A 233 -20.26 -8.66 -10.72
N LEU A 234 -19.72 -9.84 -10.39
CA LEU A 234 -20.51 -10.97 -9.89
C LEU A 234 -20.85 -10.84 -8.40
N LYS A 235 -20.02 -10.09 -7.66
CA LYS A 235 -20.05 -10.05 -6.19
C LYS A 235 -21.38 -9.57 -5.61
N TRP A 236 -22.05 -8.63 -6.30
CA TRP A 236 -23.28 -8.00 -5.83
C TRP A 236 -24.54 -8.47 -6.57
N ARG A 237 -24.40 -9.48 -7.44
CA ARG A 237 -25.53 -10.10 -8.12
C ARG A 237 -26.28 -11.03 -7.18
N GLU A 238 -27.58 -10.80 -7.00
CA GLU A 238 -28.42 -11.59 -6.10
C GLU A 238 -28.39 -13.09 -6.45
N ASP A 239 -28.41 -13.43 -7.74
CA ASP A 239 -28.38 -14.80 -8.23
C ASP A 239 -27.04 -15.52 -7.98
N GLN A 240 -25.98 -14.78 -7.68
CA GLN A 240 -24.64 -15.33 -7.42
C GLN A 240 -24.35 -15.52 -5.93
N ARG A 241 -25.11 -14.89 -5.02
CA ARG A 241 -24.80 -14.85 -3.58
C ARG A 241 -24.61 -16.24 -2.98
N ALA A 242 -25.57 -17.13 -3.20
CA ALA A 242 -25.53 -18.49 -2.67
C ALA A 242 -24.37 -19.33 -3.25
N ALA A 243 -24.11 -19.21 -4.56
CA ALA A 243 -23.01 -19.91 -5.22
C ALA A 243 -21.64 -19.46 -4.69
N ILE A 244 -21.48 -18.16 -4.44
CA ILE A 244 -20.26 -17.59 -3.85
C ILE A 244 -20.05 -18.12 -2.42
N LEU A 245 -21.09 -18.11 -1.59
CA LEU A 245 -21.01 -18.64 -0.22
C LEU A 245 -20.64 -20.13 -0.23
N HIS A 246 -21.33 -20.93 -1.06
CA HIS A 246 -21.07 -22.36 -1.19
C HIS A 246 -19.63 -22.63 -1.62
N ARG A 247 -19.10 -21.87 -2.59
CA ARG A 247 -17.70 -22.00 -3.03
C ARG A 247 -16.71 -21.77 -1.89
N TYR A 248 -16.93 -20.75 -1.06
CA TYR A 248 -16.07 -20.46 0.08
C TYR A 248 -16.19 -21.52 1.17
N VAL A 249 -17.40 -21.98 1.46
CA VAL A 249 -17.70 -23.02 2.46
C VAL A 249 -17.06 -24.36 2.07
N GLU A 250 -17.30 -24.86 0.86
CA GLU A 250 -16.73 -26.13 0.41
C GLU A 250 -15.22 -26.06 0.24
N GLY A 251 -14.70 -24.98 -0.36
CA GLY A 251 -13.25 -24.78 -0.51
C GLY A 251 -12.55 -24.69 0.85
N THR A 252 -13.20 -24.09 1.85
CA THR A 252 -12.68 -24.07 3.23
C THR A 252 -12.72 -25.45 3.85
N ARG A 253 -13.82 -26.19 3.74
CA ARG A 253 -13.94 -27.53 4.33
C ARG A 253 -12.87 -28.47 3.79
N GLU A 254 -12.70 -28.51 2.47
CA GLU A 254 -11.70 -29.37 1.83
C GLU A 254 -10.27 -28.98 2.25
N ALA A 255 -9.93 -27.70 2.14
CA ALA A 255 -8.58 -27.25 2.41
C ALA A 255 -8.23 -27.26 3.91
N ALA A 256 -9.19 -27.05 4.80
CA ALA A 256 -8.97 -27.12 6.24
C ALA A 256 -8.68 -28.55 6.71
N LEU A 257 -9.37 -29.54 6.15
CA LEU A 257 -9.10 -30.95 6.42
C LEU A 257 -7.72 -31.38 5.92
N ALA A 258 -7.31 -30.90 4.74
CA ALA A 258 -5.95 -31.11 4.23
C ALA A 258 -4.91 -30.45 5.15
N ALA A 259 -5.13 -29.20 5.54
CA ALA A 259 -4.23 -28.46 6.40
C ALA A 259 -4.00 -29.12 7.76
N LEU A 260 -5.04 -29.69 8.38
CA LEU A 260 -4.91 -30.40 9.65
C LEU A 260 -4.01 -31.65 9.57
N ARG A 261 -3.84 -32.24 8.38
CA ARG A 261 -2.92 -33.38 8.17
C ARG A 261 -1.46 -32.93 8.02
N GLU A 262 -1.25 -31.70 7.55
CA GLU A 262 0.07 -31.12 7.33
C GLU A 262 0.61 -30.37 8.55
N LEU A 263 -0.30 -29.82 9.37
CA LEU A 263 0.08 -29.08 10.56
C LEU A 263 0.63 -30.00 11.66
N PRO A 264 1.71 -29.61 12.37
CA PRO A 264 2.19 -30.39 13.49
C PRO A 264 1.15 -30.47 14.61
N GLU A 265 1.22 -31.53 15.41
CA GLU A 265 0.31 -31.72 16.56
C GLU A 265 0.30 -30.50 17.48
N GLY A 266 -0.89 -30.17 18.00
CA GLY A 266 -1.11 -29.00 18.86
C GLY A 266 -1.14 -27.64 18.15
N HIS A 267 -0.91 -27.58 16.83
CA HIS A 267 -1.08 -26.34 16.07
C HIS A 267 -2.56 -26.02 15.89
N ARG A 268 -2.87 -24.74 15.99
CA ARG A 268 -4.21 -24.19 15.78
C ARG A 268 -4.36 -23.79 14.32
N LEU A 269 -5.54 -23.99 13.74
CA LEU A 269 -5.82 -23.59 12.35
C LEU A 269 -6.60 -22.28 12.32
N VAL A 270 -6.11 -21.31 11.53
CA VAL A 270 -6.81 -20.07 11.21
C VAL A 270 -7.08 -20.02 9.74
N VAL A 271 -8.35 -19.96 9.36
CA VAL A 271 -8.78 -19.71 7.99
C VAL A 271 -8.93 -18.21 7.81
N ILE A 272 -8.44 -17.65 6.71
CA ILE A 272 -8.55 -16.23 6.40
C ILE A 272 -9.26 -16.05 5.06
N TRP A 273 -10.40 -15.37 5.09
CA TRP A 273 -11.15 -14.98 3.91
C TRP A 273 -10.91 -13.48 3.58
N PRO A 274 -10.78 -13.13 2.29
CA PRO A 274 -10.56 -11.75 1.83
C PRO A 274 -11.68 -10.76 2.20
N GLU A 275 -11.50 -9.50 1.83
CA GLU A 275 -12.47 -8.42 2.07
C GLU A 275 -13.80 -8.67 1.36
N SER A 276 -14.88 -8.57 2.14
CA SER A 276 -16.25 -8.90 1.75
C SER A 276 -16.31 -10.22 0.97
N ALA A 277 -15.65 -11.28 1.45
CA ALA A 277 -15.49 -12.54 0.71
C ALA A 277 -16.83 -13.13 0.26
N VAL A 278 -17.83 -13.06 1.15
CA VAL A 278 -19.20 -13.49 0.89
C VAL A 278 -20.14 -12.28 0.91
N PRO A 279 -21.13 -12.21 0.00
CA PRO A 279 -22.08 -11.11 -0.06
C PRO A 279 -23.22 -11.33 0.95
N PHE A 280 -22.90 -11.61 2.21
CA PHE A 280 -23.84 -11.76 3.32
C PHE A 280 -23.35 -10.97 4.53
N LEU A 281 -24.27 -10.59 5.41
CA LEU A 281 -23.92 -9.97 6.69
C LEU A 281 -23.50 -11.05 7.66
N LEU A 282 -22.27 -11.55 7.54
CA LEU A 282 -21.83 -12.75 8.28
C LEU A 282 -21.99 -12.60 9.79
N ALA A 283 -21.76 -11.42 10.36
CA ALA A 283 -21.97 -11.20 11.79
C ALA A 283 -23.45 -11.24 12.21
N ASP A 284 -24.34 -10.82 11.32
CA ASP A 284 -25.74 -10.50 11.63
C ASP A 284 -26.72 -11.59 11.16
N ASP A 285 -26.25 -12.60 10.40
CA ASP A 285 -27.05 -13.70 9.85
C ASP A 285 -26.71 -15.05 10.53
N PRO A 286 -27.52 -15.53 11.49
CA PRO A 286 -27.28 -16.80 12.19
C PRO A 286 -27.23 -18.03 11.28
N ALA A 287 -28.02 -18.05 10.19
CA ALA A 287 -28.05 -19.19 9.28
C ALA A 287 -26.75 -19.28 8.48
N VAL A 288 -26.25 -18.13 8.00
CA VAL A 288 -24.95 -18.06 7.33
C VAL A 288 -23.82 -18.41 8.30
N ARG A 289 -23.85 -17.92 9.55
CA ARG A 289 -22.85 -18.31 10.57
C ARG A 289 -22.82 -19.81 10.81
N SER A 290 -23.99 -20.44 10.94
CA SER A 290 -24.07 -21.89 11.14
C SER A 290 -23.49 -22.68 9.96
N LEU A 291 -23.80 -22.27 8.72
CA LEU A 291 -23.25 -22.91 7.52
C LEU A 291 -21.72 -22.78 7.45
N VAL A 292 -21.21 -21.57 7.72
CA VAL A 292 -19.77 -21.27 7.69
C VAL A 292 -19.03 -22.00 8.81
N ALA A 293 -19.60 -22.01 10.03
CA ALA A 293 -19.05 -22.74 11.17
C ALA A 293 -18.97 -24.25 10.88
N GLY A 294 -19.98 -24.82 10.21
CA GLY A 294 -19.98 -26.22 9.77
C GLY A 294 -18.93 -26.57 8.70
N ALA A 295 -18.20 -25.59 8.15
CA ALA A 295 -17.03 -25.81 7.30
C ALA A 295 -15.71 -25.89 8.08
N LEU A 296 -15.70 -25.39 9.32
CA LEU A 296 -14.50 -25.26 10.14
C LEU A 296 -14.29 -26.52 10.99
N PRO A 297 -13.07 -27.08 11.02
CA PRO A 297 -12.75 -28.11 12.00
C PRO A 297 -12.86 -27.60 13.44
N GLN A 298 -13.05 -28.52 14.39
CA GLN A 298 -13.11 -28.17 15.80
C GLN A 298 -11.85 -27.42 16.25
N GLY A 299 -12.02 -26.30 16.96
CA GLY A 299 -10.92 -25.47 17.45
C GLY A 299 -10.29 -24.54 16.40
N ALA A 300 -10.71 -24.63 15.13
CA ALA A 300 -10.31 -23.67 14.11
C ALA A 300 -11.05 -22.33 14.26
N MET A 301 -10.44 -21.28 13.70
CA MET A 301 -11.03 -19.94 13.66
C MET A 301 -11.06 -19.42 12.23
N LEU A 302 -12.14 -18.75 11.85
CA LEU A 302 -12.25 -18.01 10.61
C LEU A 302 -12.08 -16.51 10.86
N LEU A 303 -11.20 -15.87 10.11
CA LEU A 303 -11.09 -14.42 10.00
C LEU A 303 -11.65 -14.01 8.64
N ALA A 304 -12.85 -13.45 8.60
CA ALA A 304 -13.52 -13.12 7.34
C ALA A 304 -13.77 -11.63 7.20
N GLY A 305 -13.33 -11.07 6.07
CA GLY A 305 -13.80 -9.77 5.64
C GLY A 305 -15.27 -9.85 5.22
N THR A 306 -16.12 -9.01 5.81
CA THR A 306 -17.58 -8.99 5.61
C THR A 306 -18.12 -7.57 5.70
N VAL A 307 -19.39 -7.39 5.30
CA VAL A 307 -20.16 -6.21 5.71
C VAL A 307 -20.86 -6.52 7.03
N ARG A 308 -20.92 -5.53 7.93
CA ARG A 308 -21.71 -5.53 9.16
C ARG A 308 -22.74 -4.41 9.09
N ALA A 309 -23.93 -4.62 9.63
CA ALA A 309 -24.96 -3.58 9.70
C ALA A 309 -25.48 -3.39 11.13
N GLU A 310 -25.70 -2.13 11.51
CA GLU A 310 -26.47 -1.79 12.70
C GLU A 310 -27.90 -1.45 12.28
N PHE A 311 -28.85 -2.24 12.75
CA PHE A 311 -30.26 -2.11 12.41
C PHE A 311 -31.00 -1.23 13.43
N GLY A 312 -31.90 -0.38 12.92
CA GLY A 312 -32.83 0.37 13.77
C GLY A 312 -34.01 -0.48 14.25
N PRO A 313 -34.86 0.05 15.15
CA PRO A 313 -36.08 -0.63 15.60
C PRO A 313 -37.07 -0.98 14.47
N ASP A 314 -36.96 -0.28 13.33
CA ASP A 314 -37.74 -0.49 12.11
C ASP A 314 -37.19 -1.62 11.22
N GLY A 315 -36.15 -2.33 11.66
CA GLY A 315 -35.51 -3.41 10.91
C GLY A 315 -34.68 -2.93 9.72
N ARG A 316 -34.50 -1.61 9.56
CA ARG A 316 -33.69 -1.03 8.49
C ARG A 316 -32.26 -0.78 8.96
N ALA A 317 -31.29 -1.06 8.09
CA ALA A 317 -29.90 -0.74 8.37
C ALA A 317 -29.72 0.79 8.50
N ARG A 318 -29.14 1.24 9.61
CA ARG A 318 -28.85 2.64 9.92
C ARG A 318 -27.40 2.99 9.66
N ARG A 319 -26.51 2.04 9.93
CA ARG A 319 -25.07 2.15 9.69
C ARG A 319 -24.58 0.84 9.09
N VAL A 320 -23.69 0.94 8.12
CA VAL A 320 -23.04 -0.21 7.49
C VAL A 320 -21.53 -0.03 7.58
N PHE A 321 -20.82 -1.11 7.86
CA PHE A 321 -19.38 -1.11 8.09
C PHE A 321 -18.72 -2.15 7.21
N ASN A 322 -17.57 -1.81 6.64
CA ASN A 322 -16.66 -2.78 6.06
C ASN A 322 -15.82 -3.33 7.22
N SER A 323 -15.91 -4.63 7.48
CA SER A 323 -15.47 -5.21 8.75
C SER A 323 -14.68 -6.50 8.53
N LEU A 324 -13.87 -6.84 9.52
CA LEU A 324 -13.33 -8.19 9.71
C LEU A 324 -13.99 -8.81 10.93
N VAL A 325 -14.45 -10.05 10.80
CA VAL A 325 -15.07 -10.81 11.89
C VAL A 325 -14.24 -12.07 12.16
N ALA A 326 -13.96 -12.32 13.43
CA ALA A 326 -13.41 -13.58 13.93
C ALA A 326 -14.57 -14.47 14.38
N LEU A 327 -14.74 -15.62 13.71
CA LEU A 327 -15.80 -16.59 13.96
C LEU A 327 -15.16 -17.93 14.34
N ASP A 328 -15.64 -18.57 15.40
CA ASP A 328 -15.18 -19.92 15.75
C ASP A 328 -16.01 -21.03 15.07
N ALA A 329 -15.58 -22.28 15.26
CA ALA A 329 -16.29 -23.45 14.74
C ALA A 329 -17.66 -23.72 15.41
N ALA A 330 -18.03 -22.99 16.46
CA ALA A 330 -19.38 -23.03 17.05
C ALA A 330 -20.32 -21.98 16.42
N GLY A 331 -19.81 -21.09 15.56
CA GLY A 331 -20.57 -19.99 14.97
C GLY A 331 -20.66 -18.76 15.87
N GLU A 332 -19.86 -18.70 16.93
CA GLU A 332 -19.79 -17.57 17.85
C GLU A 332 -18.80 -16.52 17.33
N VAL A 333 -19.21 -15.26 17.40
CA VAL A 333 -18.35 -14.14 17.01
C VAL A 333 -17.42 -13.83 18.18
N ARG A 334 -16.13 -14.06 17.97
CA ARG A 334 -15.06 -13.86 18.97
C ARG A 334 -14.38 -12.50 18.87
N GLY A 335 -14.63 -11.76 17.80
CA GLY A 335 -14.10 -10.41 17.63
C GLY A 335 -14.54 -9.76 16.33
N VAL A 336 -14.58 -8.43 16.33
CA VAL A 336 -14.94 -7.61 15.17
C VAL A 336 -13.99 -6.42 15.10
N ALA A 337 -13.55 -6.07 13.89
CA ALA A 337 -12.86 -4.81 13.61
C ALA A 337 -13.51 -4.13 12.42
N ASP A 338 -14.01 -2.91 12.63
CA ASP A 338 -14.58 -2.07 11.57
C ASP A 338 -13.46 -1.22 10.93
N LYS A 339 -13.50 -1.05 9.61
CA LYS A 339 -12.53 -0.27 8.85
C LYS A 339 -12.53 1.19 9.29
N VAL A 340 -11.37 1.71 9.66
CA VAL A 340 -11.21 3.08 10.17
C VAL A 340 -10.95 4.05 9.02
N HIS A 341 -10.05 3.70 8.10
CA HIS A 341 -9.70 4.57 6.98
C HIS A 341 -10.43 4.16 5.69
N LEU A 342 -11.54 4.86 5.41
CA LEU A 342 -12.36 4.59 4.23
C LEU A 342 -11.73 5.14 2.94
N VAL A 343 -12.04 4.50 1.83
CA VAL A 343 -11.62 4.90 0.48
C VAL A 343 -12.57 5.98 -0.06
N PRO A 344 -12.09 7.20 -0.37
CA PRO A 344 -12.91 8.24 -0.99
C PRO A 344 -13.49 7.77 -2.33
N PHE A 345 -14.74 8.11 -2.61
CA PHE A 345 -15.51 7.75 -3.82
C PHE A 345 -15.85 6.26 -3.97
N GLY A 346 -15.13 5.36 -3.28
CA GLY A 346 -15.39 3.91 -3.29
C GLY A 346 -16.22 3.43 -2.11
N GLU A 347 -16.09 4.04 -0.92
CA GLU A 347 -16.81 3.62 0.29
C GLU A 347 -17.70 4.71 0.87
N TYR A 348 -17.39 5.97 0.58
CA TYR A 348 -18.22 7.12 0.92
C TYR A 348 -18.07 8.19 -0.15
N MET A 349 -19.06 9.08 -0.27
CA MET A 349 -19.00 10.21 -1.17
C MET A 349 -18.43 11.45 -0.45
N PRO A 350 -17.21 11.89 -0.77
CA PRO A 350 -16.72 13.17 -0.27
C PRO A 350 -17.60 14.31 -0.80
N LEU A 351 -17.87 15.32 0.05
CA LEU A 351 -18.69 16.48 -0.33
C LEU A 351 -20.09 16.10 -0.83
N SER A 352 -20.68 15.04 -0.25
CA SER A 352 -22.05 14.61 -0.54
C SER A 352 -23.02 15.80 -0.39
N GLY A 353 -23.77 16.10 -1.46
CA GLY A 353 -24.66 17.26 -1.56
C GLY A 353 -24.14 18.41 -2.45
N LEU A 354 -22.84 18.50 -2.71
CA LEU A 354 -22.26 19.51 -3.63
C LEU A 354 -21.98 18.95 -5.03
N VAL A 355 -21.66 17.65 -5.13
CA VAL A 355 -21.41 16.96 -6.39
C VAL A 355 -22.63 16.09 -6.73
N PRO A 356 -23.34 16.33 -7.85
CA PRO A 356 -24.59 15.63 -8.17
C PRO A 356 -24.39 14.22 -8.78
N ILE A 357 -23.21 13.62 -8.61
CA ILE A 357 -22.85 12.31 -9.16
C ILE A 357 -22.50 11.38 -8.01
N ARG A 358 -23.10 10.18 -7.93
CA ARG A 358 -22.72 9.13 -6.99
C ARG A 358 -21.82 8.09 -7.64
N LEU A 359 -20.58 7.99 -7.17
CA LEU A 359 -19.58 7.01 -7.60
C LEU A 359 -19.45 5.81 -6.64
N VAL A 360 -19.98 5.94 -5.41
CA VAL A 360 -19.94 4.87 -4.40
C VAL A 360 -20.82 3.70 -4.87
N PRO A 361 -20.28 2.48 -4.96
CA PRO A 361 -21.08 1.28 -5.22
C PRO A 361 -22.07 1.03 -4.09
N GLY A 362 -23.33 0.75 -4.44
CA GLY A 362 -24.39 0.43 -3.48
C GLY A 362 -25.23 1.63 -3.02
N GLY A 363 -26.21 1.34 -2.17
CA GLY A 363 -27.24 2.30 -1.75
C GLY A 363 -26.84 3.19 -0.57
N MET A 364 -25.82 2.84 0.21
CA MET A 364 -25.42 3.55 1.42
C MET A 364 -23.90 3.68 1.51
N ASP A 365 -23.44 4.78 2.10
CA ASP A 365 -22.04 4.99 2.39
C ASP A 365 -21.65 4.18 3.64
N PHE A 366 -20.41 3.67 3.66
CA PHE A 366 -19.87 3.02 4.85
C PHE A 366 -19.62 4.03 5.96
N THR A 367 -19.86 3.59 7.19
CA THR A 367 -19.48 4.32 8.39
C THR A 367 -18.06 3.91 8.81
N PRO A 368 -17.15 4.85 9.10
CA PRO A 368 -15.84 4.52 9.60
C PRO A 368 -15.91 3.95 11.03
N GLY A 369 -15.03 3.00 11.32
CA GLY A 369 -14.68 2.61 12.68
C GLY A 369 -13.99 3.76 13.43
N THR A 370 -13.98 3.69 14.76
CA THR A 370 -13.42 4.75 15.60
C THR A 370 -11.90 4.73 15.66
N GLU A 371 -11.32 3.55 15.87
CA GLU A 371 -9.87 3.33 15.96
C GLU A 371 -9.53 1.87 15.71
N LEU A 372 -8.26 1.59 15.39
CA LEU A 372 -7.77 0.23 15.31
C LEU A 372 -7.69 -0.37 16.72
N GLN A 373 -8.25 -1.57 16.89
CA GLN A 373 -8.20 -2.32 18.14
C GLN A 373 -7.61 -3.71 17.88
N PRO A 374 -6.76 -4.25 18.77
CA PRO A 374 -6.29 -5.62 18.63
C PRO A 374 -7.45 -6.57 18.94
N ILE A 375 -7.69 -7.53 18.05
CA ILE A 375 -8.66 -8.59 18.31
C ILE A 375 -8.00 -9.66 19.17
N ARG A 376 -8.63 -9.96 20.31
CA ARG A 376 -8.31 -11.09 21.18
C ARG A 376 -9.36 -12.17 20.98
N ALA A 377 -9.04 -13.14 20.15
CA ALA A 377 -9.93 -14.26 19.89
C ALA A 377 -9.32 -15.52 20.51
N ASP A 378 -9.58 -15.72 21.81
CA ASP A 378 -9.17 -16.79 22.76
C ASP A 378 -8.04 -17.74 22.33
N THR A 379 -8.21 -18.45 21.22
CA THR A 379 -7.26 -19.42 20.69
C THR A 379 -6.14 -18.80 19.83
N LEU A 380 -6.10 -17.49 19.61
CA LEU A 380 -5.08 -16.85 18.77
C LEU A 380 -4.24 -15.82 19.53
N PRO A 381 -2.95 -15.67 19.17
CA PRO A 381 -2.18 -14.49 19.53
C PRO A 381 -2.93 -13.23 19.07
N PRO A 382 -3.00 -12.15 19.88
CA PRO A 382 -3.72 -10.94 19.53
C PRO A 382 -3.24 -10.38 18.19
N PHE A 383 -4.17 -9.92 17.35
CA PHE A 383 -3.85 -9.46 15.99
C PHE A 383 -4.48 -8.11 15.66
N GLY A 384 -3.79 -7.33 14.83
CA GLY A 384 -4.33 -6.12 14.23
C GLY A 384 -4.98 -6.45 12.88
N ALA A 385 -6.22 -6.02 12.69
CA ALA A 385 -6.92 -6.15 11.41
C ALA A 385 -6.76 -4.88 10.57
N LEU A 386 -6.39 -5.04 9.30
CA LEU A 386 -6.29 -3.98 8.31
C LEU A 386 -7.15 -4.34 7.12
N ILE A 387 -8.06 -3.47 6.72
CA ILE A 387 -8.96 -3.75 5.61
C ILE A 387 -8.49 -2.95 4.40
N CYS A 388 -8.01 -3.69 3.39
CA CYS A 388 -7.67 -3.16 2.07
C CYS A 388 -6.69 -1.98 2.15
N TYR A 389 -7.15 -0.82 1.71
CA TYR A 389 -6.44 0.46 1.63
C TYR A 389 -5.73 0.89 2.92
N GLU A 390 -6.15 0.43 4.10
CA GLU A 390 -5.51 0.84 5.38
C GLU A 390 -4.02 0.50 5.47
N VAL A 391 -3.58 -0.58 4.81
CA VAL A 391 -2.19 -1.05 4.88
C VAL A 391 -1.19 -0.06 4.25
N ILE A 392 -1.64 0.83 3.37
CA ILE A 392 -0.73 1.76 2.69
C ILE A 392 -0.27 2.92 3.59
N PHE A 393 -0.92 3.15 4.74
CA PHE A 393 -0.64 4.29 5.61
C PHE A 393 0.45 4.00 6.64
N PRO A 394 1.69 4.52 6.46
CA PRO A 394 2.77 4.23 7.40
C PRO A 394 2.46 4.84 8.78
N ALA A 395 2.84 4.15 9.86
CA ALA A 395 2.56 4.52 11.24
C ALA A 395 1.07 4.61 11.64
N LYS A 396 0.16 4.04 10.83
CA LYS A 396 -1.29 3.94 11.13
C LYS A 396 -1.83 2.53 11.01
N VAL A 397 -0.97 1.51 11.09
CA VAL A 397 -1.35 0.10 10.89
C VAL A 397 -1.29 -0.76 12.14
N VAL A 398 -0.77 -0.22 13.23
CA VAL A 398 -0.70 -0.89 14.53
C VAL A 398 -1.69 -0.20 15.48
N PRO A 399 -2.60 -0.95 16.13
CA PRO A 399 -3.46 -0.39 17.16
C PRO A 399 -2.64 0.12 18.37
N PRO A 400 -3.22 0.96 19.26
CA PRO A 400 -2.51 1.52 20.41
C PRO A 400 -1.84 0.46 21.29
N GLU A 401 -2.52 -0.68 21.46
CA GLU A 401 -1.91 -1.88 22.02
C GLU A 401 -1.30 -2.74 20.92
N ARG A 402 0.02 -2.96 20.99
CA ARG A 402 0.75 -3.70 19.96
C ARG A 402 0.30 -5.16 19.87
N PRO A 403 -0.16 -5.64 18.70
CA PRO A 403 -0.52 -7.04 18.50
C PRO A 403 0.71 -7.92 18.27
N ALA A 404 0.51 -9.23 18.21
CA ALA A 404 1.54 -10.20 17.85
C ALA A 404 1.71 -10.35 16.32
N TRP A 405 0.70 -9.97 15.53
CA TRP A 405 0.74 -10.05 14.07
C TRP A 405 -0.34 -9.16 13.43
N LEU A 406 -0.25 -8.98 12.12
CA LEU A 406 -1.20 -8.21 11.32
C LEU A 406 -1.92 -9.10 10.31
N VAL A 407 -3.22 -8.90 10.17
CA VAL A 407 -4.06 -9.49 9.11
C VAL A 407 -4.47 -8.38 8.16
N ASN A 408 -4.24 -8.55 6.88
CA ASN A 408 -4.76 -7.65 5.85
C ASN A 408 -5.71 -8.37 4.90
N VAL A 409 -7.02 -8.12 5.04
CA VAL A 409 -8.04 -8.64 4.12
C VAL A 409 -8.35 -7.59 3.06
N THR A 410 -8.38 -7.97 1.78
CA THR A 410 -8.50 -6.99 0.69
C THR A 410 -9.21 -7.53 -0.55
N ASN A 411 -9.88 -6.64 -1.27
CA ASN A 411 -10.51 -6.91 -2.54
C ASN A 411 -9.81 -6.12 -3.65
N ASP A 412 -8.68 -6.64 -4.14
CA ASP A 412 -7.94 -6.05 -5.25
C ASP A 412 -8.64 -6.19 -6.63
N ALA A 413 -9.87 -6.73 -6.69
CA ALA A 413 -10.63 -6.84 -7.94
C ALA A 413 -10.87 -5.46 -8.57
N TRP A 414 -10.98 -4.42 -7.74
CA TRP A 414 -11.03 -3.02 -8.16
C TRP A 414 -9.82 -2.57 -8.98
N PHE A 415 -8.68 -3.22 -8.82
CA PHE A 415 -7.42 -2.81 -9.47
C PHE A 415 -7.13 -3.64 -10.73
N GLY A 416 -7.90 -4.71 -10.98
CA GLY A 416 -7.71 -5.61 -12.10
C GLY A 416 -6.39 -6.39 -12.06
N ILE A 417 -6.15 -7.21 -13.08
CA ILE A 417 -4.88 -7.93 -13.28
C ILE A 417 -3.88 -6.94 -13.88
N SER A 418 -3.31 -6.09 -13.02
CA SER A 418 -2.53 -4.91 -13.42
C SER A 418 -1.38 -4.64 -12.43
N ALA A 419 -0.76 -3.45 -12.50
CA ALA A 419 0.24 -3.02 -11.53
C ALA A 419 -0.31 -2.72 -10.13
N GLY A 420 -1.60 -2.40 -9.98
CA GLY A 420 -2.19 -1.98 -8.71
C GLY A 420 -2.00 -2.99 -7.57
N PRO A 421 -2.38 -4.27 -7.74
CA PRO A 421 -2.20 -5.30 -6.70
C PRO A 421 -0.73 -5.49 -6.28
N TRP A 422 0.22 -5.34 -7.20
CA TRP A 422 1.65 -5.42 -6.89
C TRP A 422 2.15 -4.22 -6.07
N GLN A 423 1.68 -3.02 -6.40
CA GLN A 423 1.98 -1.81 -5.63
C GLN A 423 1.37 -1.90 -4.22
N HIS A 424 0.17 -2.47 -4.10
CA HIS A 424 -0.51 -2.70 -2.83
C HIS A 424 0.23 -3.74 -1.97
N LEU A 425 0.67 -4.85 -2.57
CA LEU A 425 1.48 -5.88 -1.91
C LEU A 425 2.81 -5.32 -1.39
N ALA A 426 3.48 -4.45 -2.17
CA ALA A 426 4.70 -3.80 -1.76
C ALA A 426 4.53 -2.94 -0.50
N ALA A 427 3.41 -2.24 -0.37
CA ALA A 427 3.07 -1.49 0.84
C ALA A 427 2.86 -2.42 2.04
N ALA A 428 2.13 -3.53 1.86
CA ALA A 428 1.93 -4.54 2.91
C ALA A 428 3.25 -5.13 3.43
N ARG A 429 4.17 -5.47 2.51
CA ARG A 429 5.52 -5.95 2.88
C ARG A 429 6.28 -4.94 3.74
N LEU A 430 6.22 -3.65 3.38
CA LEU A 430 6.91 -2.60 4.12
C LEU A 430 6.36 -2.43 5.54
N ARG A 431 5.05 -2.59 5.75
CA ARG A 431 4.46 -2.58 7.10
C ARG A 431 5.04 -3.66 8.00
N ALA A 432 5.25 -4.87 7.47
CA ALA A 432 5.86 -5.95 8.25
C ALA A 432 7.29 -5.57 8.74
N VAL A 433 8.09 -4.97 7.86
CA VAL A 433 9.47 -4.52 8.16
C VAL A 433 9.49 -3.35 9.14
N GLU A 434 8.62 -2.38 8.91
CA GLU A 434 8.50 -1.16 9.72
C GLU A 434 8.06 -1.47 11.15
N GLU A 435 7.09 -2.35 11.34
CA GLU A 435 6.51 -2.61 12.66
C GLU A 435 7.20 -3.76 13.42
N GLY A 436 8.03 -4.54 12.72
CA GLY A 436 8.63 -5.75 13.28
C GLY A 436 7.56 -6.82 13.58
N LEU A 437 6.49 -6.84 12.79
CA LEU A 437 5.35 -7.73 12.95
C LEU A 437 5.17 -8.57 11.68
N PRO A 438 4.89 -9.88 11.81
CA PRO A 438 4.49 -10.69 10.67
C PRO A 438 3.14 -10.22 10.14
N LEU A 439 2.92 -10.39 8.83
CA LEU A 439 1.71 -9.95 8.15
C LEU A 439 1.17 -11.05 7.25
N ALA A 440 -0.10 -11.41 7.46
CA ALA A 440 -0.86 -12.30 6.58
C ALA A 440 -1.84 -11.49 5.75
N ARG A 441 -1.71 -11.55 4.43
CA ARG A 441 -2.57 -10.85 3.48
C ARG A 441 -3.45 -11.84 2.72
N ALA A 442 -4.77 -11.63 2.78
CA ALA A 442 -5.78 -12.39 2.05
C ALA A 442 -6.46 -11.49 1.02
N ALA A 443 -6.19 -11.74 -0.27
CA ALA A 443 -6.73 -10.97 -1.38
C ALA A 443 -7.76 -11.80 -2.18
N GLN A 444 -8.83 -11.17 -2.67
CA GLN A 444 -9.87 -11.86 -3.45
C GLN A 444 -9.38 -12.31 -4.83
N THR A 445 -9.00 -11.37 -5.69
CA THR A 445 -8.38 -11.60 -7.01
C THR A 445 -6.92 -11.14 -7.04
N GLY A 446 -6.46 -10.48 -5.97
CA GLY A 446 -5.11 -9.96 -5.83
C GLY A 446 -4.09 -11.03 -5.47
N ILE A 447 -2.99 -10.60 -4.84
CA ILE A 447 -1.95 -11.51 -4.36
C ILE A 447 -2.14 -11.70 -2.85
N SER A 448 -2.42 -12.93 -2.45
CA SER A 448 -2.37 -13.36 -1.05
C SER A 448 -0.94 -13.75 -0.69
N ALA A 449 -0.50 -13.37 0.51
CA ALA A 449 0.89 -13.60 0.92
C ALA A 449 1.06 -13.60 2.44
N VAL A 450 2.09 -14.31 2.91
CA VAL A 450 2.55 -14.23 4.30
C VAL A 450 3.97 -13.67 4.32
N PHE A 451 4.18 -12.63 5.12
CA PHE A 451 5.48 -12.02 5.37
C PHE A 451 5.90 -12.21 6.82
N ASP A 452 7.18 -12.50 7.05
CA ASP A 452 7.77 -12.46 8.40
C ASP A 452 7.95 -11.00 8.89
N ALA A 453 8.33 -10.85 10.17
CA ALA A 453 8.59 -9.55 10.81
C ALA A 453 9.75 -8.74 10.20
N ARG A 454 10.48 -9.29 9.23
CA ARG A 454 11.54 -8.61 8.47
C ARG A 454 11.18 -8.50 6.99
N GLY A 455 9.93 -8.76 6.61
CA GLY A 455 9.44 -8.67 5.25
C GLY A 455 9.99 -9.76 4.31
N ARG A 456 10.52 -10.88 4.80
CA ARG A 456 10.75 -12.05 3.95
C ARG A 456 9.41 -12.63 3.55
N LEU A 457 9.33 -13.04 2.29
CA LEU A 457 8.16 -13.74 1.79
C LEU A 457 8.23 -15.18 2.26
N VAL A 458 7.22 -15.62 3.02
CA VAL A 458 7.08 -17.00 3.49
C VAL A 458 6.36 -17.83 2.44
N SER A 459 5.22 -17.34 1.95
CA SER A 459 4.45 -17.95 0.87
C SER A 459 3.58 -16.92 0.18
N ARG A 460 3.20 -17.15 -1.08
CA ARG A 460 2.20 -16.34 -1.82
C ARG A 460 1.47 -17.14 -2.88
N THR A 461 0.30 -16.64 -3.24
CA THR A 461 -0.44 -17.04 -4.46
C THR A 461 0.00 -16.19 -5.66
N GLY A 462 -0.45 -16.60 -6.84
CA GLY A 462 -0.48 -15.79 -8.05
C GLY A 462 -1.59 -14.73 -8.04
N LEU A 463 -1.50 -13.80 -9.00
CA LEU A 463 -2.52 -12.78 -9.25
C LEU A 463 -3.62 -13.35 -10.14
N GLY A 464 -4.89 -13.16 -9.76
CA GLY A 464 -6.04 -13.54 -10.58
C GLY A 464 -6.29 -15.05 -10.67
N GLU A 465 -5.79 -15.84 -9.71
CA GLU A 465 -6.01 -17.29 -9.61
C GLU A 465 -6.91 -17.66 -8.43
N THR A 466 -7.61 -18.78 -8.53
CA THR A 466 -8.25 -19.41 -7.37
C THR A 466 -7.24 -20.32 -6.71
N ALA A 467 -6.94 -20.06 -5.43
CA ALA A 467 -5.90 -20.77 -4.71
C ALA A 467 -6.22 -20.85 -3.22
N VAL A 468 -5.57 -21.80 -2.56
CA VAL A 468 -5.49 -21.85 -1.10
C VAL A 468 -4.03 -21.88 -0.72
N LEU A 469 -3.66 -21.09 0.30
CA LEU A 469 -2.31 -20.97 0.79
C LEU A 469 -2.25 -21.38 2.25
N LEU A 470 -1.52 -22.45 2.55
CA LEU A 470 -1.17 -22.84 3.91
C LEU A 470 0.24 -22.36 4.24
N ALA A 471 0.41 -21.66 5.36
CA ALA A 471 1.70 -21.22 5.86
C ALA A 471 1.71 -21.15 7.39
N PRO A 472 2.85 -21.35 8.06
CA PRO A 472 2.95 -21.10 9.50
C PRO A 472 2.86 -19.60 9.80
N LEU A 473 2.30 -19.24 10.96
CA LEU A 473 2.35 -17.87 11.47
C LEU A 473 3.77 -17.55 11.97
N PRO A 474 4.52 -16.64 11.33
CA PRO A 474 5.87 -16.32 11.79
C PRO A 474 5.83 -15.63 13.17
N ALA A 475 6.94 -15.67 13.88
CA ALA A 475 7.05 -14.97 15.15
C ALA A 475 7.14 -13.43 14.97
N ALA A 476 6.57 -12.69 15.92
CA ALA A 476 6.84 -11.27 16.07
C ALA A 476 8.30 -11.03 16.46
N ARG A 477 8.79 -9.82 16.16
CA ARG A 477 10.03 -9.30 16.75
C ARG A 477 9.71 -8.11 17.66
N GLU A 478 10.74 -7.61 18.32
CA GLU A 478 10.66 -6.36 19.05
C GLU A 478 10.23 -5.22 18.12
N ALA A 479 9.53 -4.24 18.70
CA ALA A 479 9.17 -3.02 18.00
C ALA A 479 10.45 -2.35 17.47
N THR A 480 10.41 -1.91 16.22
CA THR A 480 11.55 -1.28 15.58
C THR A 480 11.68 0.19 16.01
N ALA A 481 12.77 0.86 15.65
CA ALA A 481 12.88 2.30 15.88
C ALA A 481 11.77 3.09 15.16
N PHE A 482 11.39 2.65 13.96
CA PHE A 482 10.25 3.25 13.26
C PHE A 482 8.92 2.96 13.97
N ALA A 483 8.71 1.76 14.50
CA ALA A 483 7.49 1.44 15.24
C ALA A 483 7.32 2.32 16.50
N HIS A 484 8.43 2.68 17.16
CA HIS A 484 8.41 3.53 18.35
C HIS A 484 8.20 5.02 18.06
N LEU A 485 8.86 5.56 17.02
CA LEU A 485 8.88 7.00 16.75
C LEU A 485 7.99 7.40 15.56
N GLY A 486 7.53 6.44 14.77
CA GLY A 486 6.68 6.64 13.60
C GLY A 486 7.25 7.68 12.63
N LEU A 487 6.38 8.58 12.18
CA LEU A 487 6.71 9.60 11.18
C LEU A 487 7.67 10.69 11.69
N TRP A 488 7.98 10.75 13.00
CA TRP A 488 8.96 11.71 13.52
C TRP A 488 10.34 11.48 12.90
N ILE A 489 10.77 10.21 12.72
CA ILE A 489 12.08 9.91 12.14
C ILE A 489 12.21 10.46 10.72
N PRO A 490 11.38 10.04 9.72
CA PRO A 490 11.50 10.57 8.37
C PRO A 490 11.21 12.08 8.30
N GLY A 491 10.32 12.61 9.14
CA GLY A 491 10.04 14.04 9.21
C GLY A 491 11.24 14.87 9.67
N THR A 492 11.94 14.44 10.72
CA THR A 492 13.17 15.10 11.19
C THR A 492 14.29 14.95 10.16
N LEU A 493 14.48 13.75 9.59
CA LEU A 493 15.51 13.53 8.57
C LEU A 493 15.29 14.43 7.34
N CYS A 494 14.07 14.50 6.81
CA CYS A 494 13.79 15.34 5.64
C CYS A 494 13.91 16.83 5.98
N GLY A 495 13.48 17.25 7.18
CA GLY A 495 13.62 18.62 7.67
C GLY A 495 15.08 19.07 7.80
N VAL A 496 15.94 18.22 8.37
CA VAL A 496 17.39 18.46 8.48
C VAL A 496 18.00 18.55 7.08
N ILE A 497 17.78 17.56 6.21
CA ILE A 497 18.32 17.57 4.85
C ILE A 497 17.87 18.80 4.06
N PHE A 498 16.59 19.17 4.17
CA PHE A 498 16.05 20.39 3.58
C PHE A 498 16.78 21.63 4.10
N ALA A 499 16.94 21.78 5.42
CA ALA A 499 17.63 22.90 6.04
C ALA A 499 19.13 22.97 5.66
N LEU A 500 19.83 21.84 5.59
CA LEU A 500 21.22 21.75 5.13
C LEU A 500 21.37 22.27 3.69
N GLY A 501 20.37 22.01 2.83
CA GLY A 501 20.32 22.55 1.48
C GLY A 501 20.20 24.08 1.41
N TRP A 502 19.75 24.73 2.48
CA TRP A 502 19.75 26.18 2.64
C TRP A 502 20.96 26.71 3.44
N TRP A 503 21.66 25.82 4.13
CA TRP A 503 22.80 26.17 4.97
C TRP A 503 24.06 26.40 4.13
N ARG A 504 24.21 27.65 3.67
CA ARG A 504 25.49 28.35 3.42
C ARG A 504 25.21 29.79 2.96
N ARG A 505 25.00 30.68 3.93
CA ARG A 505 25.58 32.03 3.98
C ARG A 505 26.75 31.89 4.96
N ARG A 506 27.99 32.33 4.74
CA ARG A 506 28.52 33.47 4.02
C ARG A 506 29.85 33.04 3.39
N ARG A 507 30.04 33.35 2.11
CA ARG A 507 31.30 33.81 1.51
C ARG A 507 30.93 34.33 0.13
#